data_AF-A0A6I3F8Z2-F1
#
_entry.id   AF-A0A6I3F8Z2-F1
#
_cell.length_a   1.000
_cell.length_b   1.000
_cell.length_c   1.000
_cell.angle_alpha   90.00
_cell.angle_beta   90.00
_cell.angle_gamma   90.00
#
_symmetry.space_group_name_H-M   'P 1'
#
loop_
_entity.id
_entity.type
_entity.pdbx_description
1 polymer ?
#
loop_
_entity_poly.entity_id
_entity_poly.type
_entity_poly.pdbx_seq_one_letter_code
_entity_poly.pdbx_strand_id
1 'polypeptide(L)'
;MRRNRYCCEVESDHTIELLRRFNEERDWKQFHSAENLAKSICIESAELLECFQWSEDATIDRVADELADVLTYCFLLADSLGANPDDLVRRKLEITRVKYPVEKSRGQATKYDQL
;
A
#
# COMPACT_ATOMS: atom_id res chain seq x y z
N MET A 1 10.24 -2.61 -47.61
CA MET A 1 9.54 -3.41 -46.58
C MET A 1 10.57 -4.07 -45.67
N ARG A 2 10.82 -3.52 -44.48
CA ARG A 2 11.57 -4.21 -43.43
C ARG A 2 10.61 -4.40 -42.25
N ARG A 3 10.24 -5.65 -41.96
CA ARG A 3 9.49 -6.02 -40.77
C ARG A 3 10.37 -5.76 -39.55
N ASN A 4 10.03 -4.75 -38.75
CA ASN A 4 10.60 -4.61 -37.41
C ASN A 4 9.89 -5.63 -36.51
N ARG A 5 10.54 -6.77 -36.33
CA ARG A 5 10.22 -7.77 -35.29
C ARG A 5 10.90 -7.22 -34.02
N TYR A 6 10.28 -7.32 -32.85
CA TYR A 6 10.71 -6.73 -31.57
C TYR A 6 10.27 -5.27 -31.30
N CYS A 7 8.98 -4.99 -31.42
CA CYS A 7 8.33 -4.13 -30.41
C CYS A 7 7.69 -5.08 -29.41
N CYS A 8 8.45 -5.52 -28.40
CA CYS A 8 7.82 -5.92 -27.15
C CYS A 8 7.52 -4.58 -26.46
N GLU A 9 6.31 -4.06 -26.65
CA GLU A 9 5.76 -3.08 -25.73
C GLU A 9 5.74 -3.80 -24.38
N VAL A 10 6.69 -3.46 -23.50
CA VAL A 10 6.58 -3.87 -22.10
C VAL A 10 5.41 -3.05 -21.57
N GLU A 11 4.21 -3.63 -21.62
CA GLU A 11 3.11 -3.20 -20.78
C GLU A 11 3.69 -3.13 -19.35
N SER A 12 3.63 -1.95 -18.74
CA SER A 12 4.06 -1.77 -17.36
C SER A 12 3.08 -2.58 -16.51
N ASP A 13 3.41 -3.85 -16.22
CA ASP A 13 2.63 -4.70 -15.32
C ASP A 13 2.29 -3.87 -14.06
N HIS A 14 1.00 -3.71 -13.78
CA HIS A 14 0.59 -2.99 -12.57
C HIS A 14 1.12 -3.77 -11.36
N THR A 15 1.56 -3.09 -10.29
CA THR A 15 2.14 -3.74 -9.09
C THR A 15 1.33 -4.94 -8.59
N ILE A 16 -0.01 -4.85 -8.69
CA ILE A 16 -0.90 -5.95 -8.28
C ILE A 16 -0.77 -7.20 -9.16
N GLU A 17 -0.50 -7.07 -10.45
CA GLU A 17 -0.31 -8.19 -11.37
C GLU A 17 0.99 -8.92 -11.09
N LEU A 18 2.06 -8.17 -10.76
CA LEU A 18 3.33 -8.74 -10.31
C LEU A 18 3.13 -9.52 -9.00
N LEU A 19 2.40 -8.96 -8.04
CA LEU A 19 2.10 -9.61 -6.76
C LEU A 19 1.24 -10.88 -6.94
N ARG A 20 0.22 -10.83 -7.82
CA ARG A 20 -0.59 -12.01 -8.15
C ARG A 20 0.28 -13.12 -8.75
N ARG A 21 1.10 -12.80 -9.74
CA ARG A 21 2.02 -13.77 -10.37
C ARG A 21 2.99 -14.37 -9.34
N PHE A 22 3.60 -13.52 -8.50
CA PHE A 22 4.51 -13.95 -7.45
C PHE A 22 3.86 -14.95 -6.47
N ASN A 23 2.61 -14.69 -6.10
CA ASN A 23 1.84 -15.57 -5.22
C ASN A 23 1.38 -16.86 -5.91
N GLU A 24 0.98 -16.78 -7.17
CA GLU A 24 0.57 -17.94 -7.98
C GLU A 24 1.72 -18.93 -8.17
N GLU A 25 2.92 -18.44 -8.49
CA GLU A 25 4.14 -19.25 -8.60
C GLU A 25 4.46 -20.05 -7.33
N ARG A 26 3.98 -19.60 -6.18
CA ARG A 26 4.25 -20.19 -4.86
C ARG A 26 3.03 -20.89 -4.26
N ASP A 27 1.89 -20.88 -4.95
CA ASP A 27 0.60 -21.35 -4.43
C ASP A 27 0.22 -20.70 -3.08
N TRP A 28 0.60 -19.45 -2.86
CA TRP A 28 0.42 -18.77 -1.56
C TRP A 28 -0.98 -18.18 -1.37
N LYS A 29 -1.79 -18.13 -2.43
CA LYS A 29 -3.17 -17.64 -2.36
C LYS A 29 -4.01 -18.34 -1.29
N GLN A 30 -3.71 -19.61 -0.98
CA GLN A 30 -4.38 -20.38 0.08
C GLN A 30 -4.17 -19.82 1.50
N PHE A 31 -3.10 -19.06 1.74
CA PHE A 31 -2.79 -18.45 3.04
C PHE A 31 -3.31 -17.00 3.15
N HIS A 32 -3.73 -16.40 2.03
CA HIS A 32 -4.12 -14.99 1.92
C HIS A 32 -5.62 -14.77 2.24
N SER A 33 -6.08 -15.29 3.37
CA SER A 33 -7.38 -14.87 3.91
C SER A 33 -7.33 -13.39 4.32
N ALA A 34 -8.47 -12.69 4.25
CA ALA A 34 -8.53 -11.27 4.66
C ALA A 34 -8.04 -11.06 6.11
N GLU A 35 -8.31 -12.02 7.00
CA GLU A 35 -7.81 -12.01 8.38
C GLU A 35 -6.28 -12.11 8.43
N ASN A 36 -5.69 -13.05 7.69
CA ASN A 36 -4.23 -13.24 7.67
C ASN A 36 -3.52 -12.02 7.07
N LEU A 37 -4.04 -11.49 5.97
CA LEU A 37 -3.48 -10.29 5.35
C LEU A 37 -3.55 -9.07 6.28
N ALA A 38 -4.65 -8.90 7.02
CA ALA A 38 -4.77 -7.83 8.01
C ALA A 38 -3.76 -7.99 9.17
N LYS A 39 -3.48 -9.24 9.60
CA LYS A 39 -2.41 -9.52 10.57
C LYS A 39 -1.04 -9.16 10.00
N SER A 40 -0.74 -9.55 8.77
CA SER A 40 0.52 -9.21 8.09
C SER A 40 0.73 -7.70 8.02
N ILE A 41 -0.29 -6.91 7.62
CA ILE A 41 -0.22 -5.44 7.63
C ILE A 41 0.19 -4.92 9.02
N CYS A 42 -0.39 -5.46 10.09
CA CYS A 42 -0.07 -5.04 11.45
C CYS A 42 1.38 -5.39 11.85
N ILE A 43 1.86 -6.57 11.45
CA ILE A 43 3.23 -7.04 11.70
C ILE A 43 4.22 -6.12 10.99
N GLU A 44 4.09 -5.91 9.68
CA GLU A 44 5.01 -5.05 8.92
C GLU A 44 4.93 -3.58 9.37
N SER A 45 3.76 -3.13 9.82
CA SER A 45 3.63 -1.79 10.41
C SER A 45 4.40 -1.66 11.72
N ALA A 46 4.55 -2.75 12.47
CA ALA A 46 5.37 -2.78 13.68
C ALA A 46 6.87 -2.82 13.35
N GLU A 47 7.28 -3.50 12.27
CA GLU A 47 8.67 -3.49 11.77
C GLU A 47 9.05 -2.09 11.25
N LEU A 48 8.14 -1.44 10.51
CA LEU A 48 8.28 -0.03 10.12
C LEU A 48 8.42 0.89 11.34
N LEU A 49 7.66 0.65 12.41
CA LEU A 49 7.78 1.41 13.65
C LEU A 49 9.12 1.14 14.35
N GLU A 50 9.62 -0.10 14.30
CA GLU A 50 10.90 -0.49 14.91
C GLU A 50 12.08 0.30 14.35
N CYS A 51 12.02 0.72 13.09
CA CYS A 51 13.01 1.61 12.47
C CYS A 51 13.29 2.86 13.31
N PHE A 52 12.30 3.34 14.08
CA PHE A 52 12.36 4.55 14.90
C PHE A 52 12.40 4.26 16.41
N GLN A 53 12.55 3.00 16.83
CA GLN A 53 12.42 2.60 18.24
C GLN A 53 13.44 3.29 19.17
N TRP A 54 14.67 3.49 18.67
CA TRP A 54 15.80 3.99 19.48
C TRP A 54 16.33 5.35 19.03
N SER A 55 15.90 5.86 17.87
CA SER A 55 16.27 7.17 17.34
C SER A 55 15.32 7.59 16.22
N GLU A 56 15.20 8.90 15.98
CA GLU A 56 14.55 9.45 14.79
C GLU A 56 15.45 9.34 13.53
N ASP A 57 16.74 9.05 13.71
CA ASP A 57 17.74 8.91 12.65
C ASP A 57 17.71 7.52 11.97
N ALA A 58 16.52 7.05 11.56
CA ALA A 58 16.39 5.80 10.84
C ALA A 58 17.03 5.88 9.45
N THR A 59 17.62 4.78 8.97
CA THR A 59 18.13 4.72 7.60
C THR A 59 16.97 4.71 6.60
N ILE A 60 17.02 5.61 5.60
CA ILE A 60 15.96 5.75 4.60
C ILE A 60 15.68 4.42 3.89
N ASP A 61 16.72 3.65 3.58
CA ASP A 61 16.60 2.36 2.91
C ASP A 61 15.77 1.37 3.73
N ARG A 62 16.04 1.26 5.04
CA ARG A 62 15.27 0.35 5.92
C ARG A 62 13.81 0.80 6.02
N VAL A 63 13.58 2.10 6.22
CA VAL A 63 12.21 2.65 6.28
C VAL A 63 11.46 2.39 4.97
N ALA A 64 12.14 2.51 3.83
CA ALA A 64 11.55 2.26 2.52
C ALA A 64 11.19 0.78 2.32
N ASP A 65 12.06 -0.14 2.77
CA ASP A 65 11.82 -1.58 2.71
C ASP A 65 10.60 -1.97 3.57
N GLU A 66 10.55 -1.58 4.85
CA GLU A 66 9.40 -1.92 5.72
C GLU A 66 8.10 -1.28 5.24
N LEU A 67 8.17 -0.06 4.68
CA LEU A 67 7.00 0.58 4.08
C LEU A 67 6.53 -0.18 2.83
N ALA A 68 7.45 -0.72 2.03
CA ALA A 68 7.10 -1.53 0.87
C ALA A 68 6.40 -2.83 1.29
N ASP A 69 6.78 -3.43 2.42
CA ASP A 69 6.13 -4.62 2.96
C ASP A 69 4.71 -4.30 3.47
N VAL A 70 4.53 -3.19 4.21
CA VAL A 70 3.18 -2.71 4.59
C VAL A 70 2.31 -2.50 3.36
N LEU A 71 2.83 -1.83 2.33
CA LEU A 71 2.11 -1.58 1.09
C LEU A 71 1.78 -2.91 0.37
N THR A 72 2.71 -3.85 0.30
CA THR A 72 2.51 -5.15 -0.35
C THR A 72 1.30 -5.87 0.23
N TYR A 73 1.20 -5.99 1.57
CA TYR A 73 0.03 -6.63 2.17
C TYR A 73 -1.25 -5.80 2.07
N CYS A 74 -1.16 -4.47 2.03
CA CYS A 74 -2.33 -3.62 1.73
C CYS A 74 -2.87 -3.89 0.32
N PHE A 75 -1.99 -4.02 -0.68
CA PHE A 75 -2.37 -4.34 -2.05
C PHE A 75 -2.99 -5.73 -2.14
N LEU A 76 -2.39 -6.73 -1.50
CA LEU A 76 -2.94 -8.09 -1.45
C LEU A 76 -4.30 -8.15 -0.74
N LEU A 77 -4.50 -7.38 0.33
CA LEU A 77 -5.78 -7.29 1.02
C LEU A 77 -6.84 -6.66 0.11
N ALA A 78 -6.52 -5.54 -0.54
CA ALA A 78 -7.43 -4.90 -1.49
C ALA A 78 -7.81 -5.88 -2.63
N ASP A 79 -6.85 -6.63 -3.15
CA ASP A 79 -7.07 -7.66 -4.17
C ASP A 79 -8.02 -8.76 -3.69
N SER A 80 -7.80 -9.27 -2.46
CA SER A 80 -8.67 -10.28 -1.86
C SER A 80 -10.12 -9.81 -1.67
N LEU A 81 -10.32 -8.49 -1.55
CA LEU A 81 -11.63 -7.84 -1.45
C LEU A 81 -12.22 -7.48 -2.82
N GLY A 82 -11.50 -7.74 -3.92
CA GLY A 82 -11.90 -7.34 -5.27
C GLY A 82 -11.89 -5.82 -5.48
N ALA A 83 -11.04 -5.09 -4.74
CA ALA A 83 -10.97 -3.64 -4.77
C ALA A 83 -9.62 -3.16 -5.33
N ASN A 84 -9.64 -2.01 -6.00
CA ASN A 84 -8.43 -1.31 -6.41
C ASN A 84 -7.92 -0.42 -5.24
N PRO A 85 -6.65 -0.52 -4.83
CA PRO A 85 -6.07 0.30 -3.76
C PRO A 85 -6.22 1.82 -3.97
N ASP A 86 -6.00 2.31 -5.19
CA ASP A 86 -6.11 3.74 -5.51
C ASP A 86 -7.55 4.24 -5.32
N ASP A 87 -8.53 3.44 -5.72
CA ASP A 87 -9.95 3.78 -5.55
C ASP A 87 -10.35 3.82 -4.07
N LEU A 88 -9.83 2.89 -3.26
CA LEU A 88 -10.03 2.88 -1.81
C LEU A 88 -9.50 4.17 -1.17
N VAL A 89 -8.28 4.56 -1.53
CA VAL A 89 -7.65 5.78 -1.02
C VAL A 89 -8.40 7.03 -1.49
N ARG A 90 -8.73 7.14 -2.79
CA ARG A 90 -9.46 8.29 -3.35
C ARG A 90 -10.82 8.47 -2.68
N ARG A 91 -11.59 7.40 -2.53
CA ARG A 91 -12.88 7.45 -1.82
C ARG A 91 -12.72 7.91 -0.37
N LYS A 92 -11.70 7.39 0.32
CA LYS A 92 -11.42 7.79 1.70
C LYS A 92 -11.00 9.26 1.80
N LEU A 93 -10.20 9.76 0.86
CA LEU A 93 -9.77 11.15 0.81
C LEU A 93 -10.96 12.10 0.70
N GLU A 94 -11.94 11.82 -0.15
CA GLU A 94 -13.13 12.67 -0.28
C GLU A 94 -13.93 12.74 1.04
N ILE A 95 -14.05 11.63 1.75
CA ILE A 95 -14.66 11.61 3.09
C ILE A 95 -13.82 12.43 4.08
N THR A 96 -12.49 12.28 4.04
CA THR A 96 -11.56 13.02 4.92
C THR A 96 -11.60 14.52 4.65
N ARG A 97 -11.71 14.98 3.39
CA ARG A 97 -11.85 16.41 3.04
C ARG A 97 -13.07 17.05 3.70
N VAL A 98 -14.20 16.34 3.74
CA VAL A 98 -15.42 16.82 4.39
C VAL A 98 -15.23 16.92 5.90
N LYS A 99 -14.52 15.96 6.51
CA LYS A 99 -14.22 15.98 7.95
C LYS A 99 -13.22 17.07 8.35
N TYR A 100 -12.26 17.38 7.46
CA TYR A 100 -11.17 18.32 7.72
C TYR A 100 -11.13 19.44 6.66
N PRO A 101 -12.03 20.42 6.71
CA PRO A 101 -11.98 21.58 5.83
C PRO A 101 -10.67 22.36 6.02
N VAL A 102 -10.11 22.88 4.91
CA VAL A 102 -8.83 23.61 4.91
C VAL A 102 -8.84 24.77 5.90
N GLU A 103 -9.91 25.55 5.92
CA GLU A 103 -10.05 26.75 6.76
C GLU A 103 -9.98 26.44 8.27
N LYS A 104 -10.30 25.21 8.67
CA LYS A 104 -10.29 24.77 10.07
C LYS A 104 -9.06 23.94 10.43
N SER A 105 -8.48 23.24 9.46
CA SER A 105 -7.50 22.17 9.74
C SER A 105 -6.06 22.54 9.38
N ARG A 106 -5.84 23.69 8.72
CA ARG A 106 -4.50 24.08 8.25
C ARG A 106 -3.54 24.29 9.42
N GLY A 107 -2.46 23.50 9.47
CA GLY A 107 -1.44 23.58 10.51
C GLY A 107 -1.86 23.06 11.89
N GLN A 108 -3.02 22.39 11.98
CA GLN A 108 -3.54 21.82 13.22
C GLN A 108 -3.69 20.31 13.07
N ALA A 109 -3.12 19.55 14.01
CA ALA A 109 -3.24 18.09 14.07
C ALA A 109 -4.44 17.63 14.93
N THR A 110 -5.28 18.57 15.37
CA THR A 110 -6.45 18.31 16.22
C THR A 110 -7.46 17.44 15.46
N LYS A 111 -8.07 16.46 16.15
CA LYS A 111 -9.10 15.62 15.54
C LYS A 111 -10.32 16.46 15.14
N TYR A 112 -11.03 16.04 14.07
CA TYR A 112 -12.14 16.81 13.50
C TYR A 112 -13.32 17.06 14.46
N ASP A 113 -13.49 16.22 15.47
CA ASP A 113 -14.48 16.38 16.54
C ASP A 113 -14.08 17.46 17.56
N GLN A 114 -12.88 18.01 17.42
CA GLN A 114 -12.29 19.06 18.25
C GLN A 114 -11.85 20.29 17.42
N LEU A 115 -12.26 20.39 16.14
CA LEU A 115 -11.99 21.50 15.20
C LEU A 115 -13.11 22.54 15.10
#